data_AF-A0A431I9Y8-F1
#
_entry.id   AF-A0A431I9Y8-F1
#
_cell.length_a   1.000
_cell.length_b   1.000
_cell.length_c   1.000
_cell.angle_alpha   90.00
_cell.angle_beta   90.00
_cell.angle_gamma   90.00
#
_symmetry.space_group_name_H-M   'P 1'
#
loop_
_entity.id
_entity.type
_entity.pdbx_description
1 polymer ?
#
loop_
_entity_poly.entity_id
_entity_poly.type
_entity_poly.pdbx_seq_one_letter_code
_entity_poly.pdbx_strand_id
1 'polypeptide(L)'
;MVRTMRTVRELICWEYAKLIAGSAVGNRKNYNFVVTVFNRLMAGQISVSSVLRENKQLFMAGEECAYCGAKHGLQWEHIIPKTAGGPDTMDNLVRACASCNQTKACLDPYQWYESRGAINGIPRIVLGKFLKLVLAEYERLGVLDSEEYMRERNVCRVTLSQVFRRESDGSADCGFDGQSK
;
A
#
# COMPACT_ATOMS: atom_id res chain seq x y z
N MET A 1 -1.49 20.47 -11.13
CA MET A 1 -1.73 20.91 -9.74
C MET A 1 -1.45 19.71 -8.83
N VAL A 2 -0.41 19.79 -8.00
CA VAL A 2 -0.12 18.74 -7.00
C VAL A 2 -1.17 18.88 -5.91
N ARG A 3 -1.97 17.83 -5.69
CA ARG A 3 -2.99 17.84 -4.64
C ARG A 3 -2.32 17.53 -3.31
N THR A 4 -2.26 18.51 -2.42
CA THR A 4 -1.77 18.31 -1.05
C THR A 4 -2.80 17.50 -0.28
N MET A 5 -2.39 16.35 0.27
CA MET A 5 -3.20 15.55 1.19
C MET A 5 -2.98 16.08 2.60
N ARG A 6 -4.05 16.33 3.35
CA ARG A 6 -4.01 16.86 4.71
C ARG A 6 -4.22 15.79 5.77
N THR A 7 -4.92 14.71 5.42
CA THR A 7 -5.13 13.58 6.33
C THR A 7 -4.74 12.25 5.69
N VAL A 8 -4.52 11.25 6.54
CA VAL A 8 -4.21 9.89 6.10
C VAL A 8 -5.37 9.30 5.29
N ARG A 9 -6.63 9.60 5.68
CA ARG A 9 -7.83 9.24 4.93
C ARG A 9 -7.77 9.80 3.51
N GLU A 10 -7.45 11.08 3.34
CA GLU A 10 -7.34 11.68 2.01
C GLU A 10 -6.29 10.95 1.16
N LEU A 11 -5.10 10.68 1.71
CA LEU A 11 -4.04 9.97 1.00
C LEU A 11 -4.47 8.56 0.57
N ILE A 12 -5.02 7.76 1.48
CA ILE A 12 -5.45 6.38 1.18
C ILE A 12 -6.59 6.39 0.16
N CYS A 13 -7.60 7.24 0.35
CA CYS A 13 -8.73 7.35 -0.58
C CYS A 13 -8.27 7.77 -1.98
N TRP A 14 -7.27 8.65 -2.08
CA TRP A 14 -6.71 9.07 -3.37
C TRP A 14 -6.00 7.93 -4.08
N GLU A 15 -5.14 7.19 -3.37
CA GLU A 15 -4.43 6.02 -3.93
C GLU A 15 -5.41 4.89 -4.30
N TYR A 16 -6.44 4.66 -3.49
CA TYR A 16 -7.47 3.67 -3.77
C TYR A 16 -8.36 4.08 -4.96
N ALA A 17 -8.69 5.36 -5.11
CA ALA A 17 -9.41 5.86 -6.28
C ALA A 17 -8.64 5.61 -7.59
N LYS A 18 -7.31 5.72 -7.58
CA LYS A 18 -6.45 5.34 -8.71
C LYS A 18 -6.53 3.85 -9.04
N LEU A 19 -6.65 2.97 -8.04
CA LEU A 19 -6.86 1.54 -8.27
C LEU A 19 -8.22 1.25 -8.91
N ILE A 20 -9.28 1.95 -8.46
CA ILE A 20 -10.62 1.82 -9.07
C ILE A 20 -10.57 2.31 -10.52
N ALA A 21 -9.95 3.45 -10.80
CA ALA A 21 -9.76 3.95 -12.17
C ALA A 21 -9.03 2.92 -13.04
N GLY A 22 -7.90 2.37 -12.56
CA GLY A 22 -7.18 1.32 -13.29
C GLY A 22 -8.03 0.08 -13.57
N SER A 23 -8.93 -0.29 -12.65
CA SER A 23 -9.83 -1.42 -12.84
C SER A 23 -11.00 -1.15 -13.78
N ALA A 24 -11.53 0.07 -13.78
CA ALA A 24 -12.75 0.42 -14.51
C ALA A 24 -12.47 0.88 -15.95
N VAL A 25 -11.35 1.61 -16.14
CA VAL A 25 -11.03 2.26 -17.42
C VAL A 25 -9.61 1.95 -17.90
N GLY A 26 -8.93 0.96 -17.31
CA GLY A 26 -7.60 0.50 -17.71
C GLY A 26 -6.46 1.49 -17.44
N ASN A 27 -6.73 2.65 -16.84
CA ASN A 27 -5.74 3.71 -16.63
C ASN A 27 -5.86 4.35 -15.24
N ARG A 28 -4.84 4.14 -14.39
CA ARG A 28 -4.76 4.73 -13.04
C ARG A 28 -4.59 6.26 -13.05
N LYS A 29 -4.19 6.85 -14.18
CA LYS A 29 -4.00 8.30 -14.37
C LYS A 29 -5.22 8.99 -15.00
N ASN A 30 -6.36 8.32 -15.10
CA ASN A 30 -7.60 8.99 -15.51
C ASN A 30 -8.10 9.89 -14.35
N TYR A 31 -7.48 11.06 -14.20
CA TYR A 31 -7.69 11.91 -13.03
C TYR A 31 -9.11 12.45 -12.90
N ASN A 32 -9.84 12.60 -14.00
CA ASN A 32 -11.26 12.96 -13.96
C ASN A 32 -12.05 11.89 -13.20
N PHE A 33 -11.85 10.62 -13.57
CA PHE A 33 -12.47 9.49 -12.88
C PHE A 33 -11.96 9.33 -11.45
N VAL A 34 -10.66 9.51 -11.22
CA VAL A 34 -10.05 9.43 -9.87
C VAL A 34 -10.66 10.48 -8.95
N VAL A 35 -10.80 11.73 -9.39
CA VAL A 35 -11.41 12.81 -8.59
C VAL A 35 -12.87 12.49 -8.28
N THR A 36 -13.65 11.98 -9.25
CA THR A 36 -15.03 11.55 -9.00
C THR A 36 -15.09 10.48 -7.92
N VAL A 37 -14.29 9.42 -8.02
CA VAL A 37 -14.27 8.33 -7.04
C VAL A 37 -13.79 8.80 -5.68
N PHE A 38 -12.73 9.61 -5.65
CA PHE A 38 -12.19 10.20 -4.43
C PHE A 38 -13.25 11.01 -3.67
N ASN A 39 -13.98 11.89 -4.37
CA ASN A 39 -15.02 12.71 -3.74
C ASN A 39 -16.15 11.83 -3.17
N ARG A 40 -16.52 10.75 -3.85
CA ARG A 40 -17.53 9.79 -3.36
C ARG A 40 -17.04 9.02 -2.12
N LEU A 41 -15.75 8.66 -2.07
CA LEU A 41 -15.14 8.03 -0.88
C LEU A 41 -15.14 9.00 0.31
N MET A 42 -14.71 10.25 0.10
CA MET A 42 -14.68 11.26 1.16
C MET A 42 -16.07 11.65 1.66
N ALA A 43 -17.09 11.62 0.78
CA ALA A 43 -18.47 11.86 1.15
C ALA A 43 -19.16 10.64 1.79
N GLY A 44 -18.46 9.51 1.97
CA GLY A 44 -19.02 8.27 2.53
C GLY A 44 -20.07 7.59 1.63
N GLN A 45 -20.21 8.03 0.38
CA GLN A 45 -21.17 7.45 -0.58
C GLN A 45 -20.73 6.07 -1.07
N ILE A 46 -19.43 5.79 -1.02
CA ILE A 46 -18.82 4.49 -1.22
C ILE A 46 -17.71 4.30 -0.18
N SER A 47 -17.40 3.07 0.16
CA SER A 47 -16.33 2.73 1.11
C SER A 47 -15.20 1.95 0.44
N VAL A 48 -14.03 1.96 1.08
CA VAL A 48 -12.95 1.04 0.73
C VAL A 48 -13.42 -0.38 1.07
N SER A 49 -13.34 -1.28 0.10
CA SER A 49 -13.79 -2.67 0.29
C SER A 49 -12.83 -3.47 1.17
N SER A 50 -13.32 -4.56 1.78
CA SER A 50 -12.45 -5.50 2.50
C SER A 50 -11.41 -6.15 1.58
N VAL A 51 -10.34 -6.71 2.16
CA VAL A 51 -9.23 -7.39 1.43
C VAL A 51 -9.69 -8.68 0.72
N LEU A 52 -10.89 -9.17 1.02
CA LEU A 52 -11.43 -10.41 0.48
C LEU A 52 -11.41 -10.46 -1.06
N ARG A 53 -11.62 -9.32 -1.73
CA ARG A 53 -11.58 -9.25 -3.20
C ARG A 53 -10.20 -9.63 -3.73
N GLU A 54 -9.13 -9.07 -3.17
CA GLU A 54 -7.75 -9.34 -3.57
C GLU A 54 -7.35 -10.79 -3.25
N ASN A 55 -7.77 -11.31 -2.09
CA ASN A 55 -7.53 -12.72 -1.74
C ASN A 55 -8.17 -13.67 -2.74
N LYS A 56 -9.44 -13.42 -3.11
CA LYS A 56 -10.13 -14.19 -4.15
C LYS A 56 -9.42 -14.08 -5.50
N GLN A 57 -8.95 -12.89 -5.87
CA GLN A 57 -8.22 -12.70 -7.12
C GLN A 57 -6.89 -13.47 -7.17
N LEU A 58 -6.10 -13.46 -6.10
CA LEU A 58 -4.87 -14.26 -6.03
C LEU A 58 -5.16 -15.75 -6.09
N PHE A 59 -6.17 -16.21 -5.36
CA PHE A 59 -6.58 -17.61 -5.39
C PHE A 59 -6.95 -18.05 -6.82
N MET A 60 -7.71 -17.23 -7.55
CA MET A 60 -8.12 -17.53 -8.93
C MET A 60 -6.98 -17.41 -9.94
N ALA A 61 -6.00 -16.54 -9.71
CA ALA A 61 -4.83 -16.38 -10.60
C ALA A 61 -3.89 -17.58 -10.54
N GLY A 62 -3.92 -18.34 -9.45
CA GLY A 62 -3.06 -19.51 -9.23
C GLY A 62 -1.67 -19.14 -8.72
N GLU A 63 -0.71 -20.06 -8.85
CA GLU A 63 0.64 -19.88 -8.37
C GLU A 63 1.49 -18.99 -9.32
N GLU A 64 1.41 -17.68 -9.11
CA GLU A 64 2.26 -16.69 -9.77
C GLU A 64 2.80 -15.65 -8.79
N CYS A 65 3.96 -15.07 -9.12
CA CYS A 65 4.55 -13.98 -8.37
C CYS A 65 3.68 -12.73 -8.49
N ALA A 66 3.16 -12.23 -7.38
CA ALA A 66 2.30 -11.05 -7.32
C ALA A 66 3.00 -9.76 -7.79
N TYR A 67 4.33 -9.79 -7.94
CA TYR A 67 5.15 -8.67 -8.38
C TYR A 67 5.46 -8.67 -9.87
N CYS A 68 5.85 -9.81 -10.43
CA CYS A 68 6.35 -9.92 -11.81
C CYS A 68 5.66 -10.98 -12.68
N GLY A 69 4.77 -11.80 -12.11
CA GLY A 69 4.06 -12.86 -12.84
C GLY A 69 4.84 -14.15 -13.07
N ALA A 70 6.08 -14.27 -12.57
CA ALA A 70 6.85 -15.51 -12.66
C ALA A 70 6.13 -16.68 -11.96
N LYS A 71 6.17 -17.88 -12.52
CA LYS A 71 5.43 -19.07 -12.03
C LYS A 71 6.28 -20.10 -11.28
N HIS A 72 7.54 -19.75 -11.00
CA HIS A 72 8.54 -20.65 -10.40
C HIS A 72 9.24 -19.99 -9.21
N GLY A 73 9.80 -20.81 -8.32
CA GLY A 73 10.59 -20.34 -7.17
C GLY A 73 9.77 -19.46 -6.23
N LEU A 74 8.47 -19.78 -6.07
CA LEU A 74 7.52 -18.97 -5.32
C LEU A 74 7.60 -19.24 -3.83
N GLN A 75 7.65 -18.18 -3.03
CA GLN A 75 7.68 -18.19 -1.58
C GLN A 75 6.53 -17.34 -1.04
N TRP A 76 6.12 -17.59 0.20
CA TRP A 76 5.22 -16.69 0.92
C TRP A 76 5.99 -15.45 1.35
N GLU A 77 5.42 -14.29 1.11
CA GLU A 77 6.07 -13.00 1.35
C GLU A 77 5.08 -12.02 1.98
N HIS A 78 5.55 -11.29 2.99
CA HIS A 78 4.76 -10.27 3.69
C HIS A 78 4.84 -8.92 2.98
N ILE A 79 3.70 -8.45 2.47
CA ILE A 79 3.60 -7.13 1.83
C ILE A 79 4.20 -6.05 2.74
N ILE A 80 3.71 -5.97 3.98
CA ILE A 80 4.31 -5.19 5.07
C ILE A 80 5.22 -6.13 5.86
N PRO A 81 6.55 -5.93 5.86
CA PRO A 81 7.48 -6.83 6.51
C PRO A 81 7.15 -7.06 8.00
N LYS A 82 7.30 -8.30 8.47
CA LYS A 82 7.12 -8.65 9.88
C LYS A 82 8.08 -7.88 10.80
N THR A 83 9.30 -7.62 10.33
CA THR A 83 10.31 -6.79 11.01
C THR A 83 9.88 -5.33 11.15
N ALA A 84 8.94 -4.85 10.32
CA ALA A 84 8.36 -3.51 10.42
C ALA A 84 7.03 -3.50 11.20
N GLY A 85 6.70 -4.59 11.90
CA GLY A 85 5.44 -4.74 12.66
C GLY A 85 4.24 -5.20 11.83
N GLY A 86 4.44 -5.58 10.56
CA GLY A 86 3.38 -6.07 9.70
C GLY A 86 2.71 -7.35 10.25
N PRO A 87 1.38 -7.49 10.12
CA PRO A 87 0.65 -8.62 10.68
C PRO A 87 0.94 -9.93 9.93
N ASP A 88 0.95 -11.06 10.65
CA ASP A 88 1.17 -12.38 10.07
C ASP A 88 -0.17 -13.02 9.64
N THR A 89 -0.78 -12.45 8.61
CA THR A 89 -2.11 -12.85 8.13
C THR A 89 -2.14 -13.03 6.62
N MET A 90 -3.11 -13.81 6.12
CA MET A 90 -3.32 -13.98 4.66
C MET A 90 -3.53 -12.65 3.94
N ASP A 91 -4.10 -11.65 4.62
CA ASP A 91 -4.31 -10.32 4.05
C ASP A 91 -2.99 -9.60 3.74
N ASN A 92 -1.96 -9.84 4.57
CA ASN A 92 -0.61 -9.32 4.40
C ASN A 92 0.33 -10.26 3.61
N LEU A 93 -0.13 -11.44 3.20
CA LEU A 93 0.69 -12.39 2.44
C LEU A 93 0.37 -12.38 0.94
N VAL A 94 1.40 -12.60 0.14
CA VAL A 94 1.36 -12.89 -1.30
C VAL A 94 2.37 -13.98 -1.67
N ARG A 95 2.30 -14.50 -2.90
CA ARG A 95 3.37 -15.31 -3.48
C ARG A 95 4.36 -14.41 -4.22
N ALA A 96 5.65 -14.57 -3.95
CA ALA A 96 6.72 -13.85 -4.61
C ALA A 96 7.79 -14.82 -5.10
N CYS A 97 8.37 -14.59 -6.29
CA CYS A 97 9.54 -15.37 -6.70
C CYS A 97 10.77 -14.97 -5.87
N ALA A 98 11.75 -15.86 -5.76
CA ALA A 98 12.97 -15.63 -4.98
C ALA A 98 13.67 -14.29 -5.30
N SER A 99 13.74 -13.90 -6.58
CA SER A 99 14.34 -12.63 -7.01
C SER A 99 13.56 -11.41 -6.49
N CYS A 100 12.23 -11.39 -6.64
CA CYS A 100 11.40 -10.29 -6.12
C CYS A 100 11.44 -10.24 -4.58
N ASN A 101 11.34 -11.40 -3.92
CA ASN A 101 11.39 -11.49 -2.46
C ASN A 101 12.73 -10.95 -1.93
N GLN A 102 13.86 -11.39 -2.51
CA GLN A 102 15.19 -10.95 -2.09
C GLN A 102 15.42 -9.45 -2.35
N THR A 103 14.94 -8.91 -3.47
CA THR A 103 15.14 -7.49 -3.81
C THR A 103 14.20 -6.56 -3.05
N LYS A 104 12.99 -7.02 -2.67
CA LYS A 104 12.11 -6.27 -1.76
C LYS A 104 12.68 -6.23 -0.36
N ALA A 105 13.27 -7.33 0.12
CA ALA A 105 13.89 -7.44 1.43
C ALA A 105 12.95 -6.93 2.55
N CYS A 106 13.41 -5.97 3.36
CA CYS A 106 12.67 -5.37 4.46
C CYS A 106 11.88 -4.11 4.08
N LEU A 107 11.67 -3.85 2.79
CA LEU A 107 10.90 -2.70 2.31
C LEU A 107 9.44 -3.06 2.10
N ASP A 108 8.53 -2.13 2.38
CA ASP A 108 7.14 -2.23 1.89
C ASP A 108 7.05 -1.93 0.38
N PRO A 109 5.89 -2.13 -0.29
CA PRO A 109 5.78 -1.93 -1.73
C PRO A 109 6.05 -0.48 -2.18
N TYR A 110 5.68 0.54 -1.41
CA TYR A 110 5.96 1.91 -1.78
C TYR A 110 7.44 2.23 -1.67
N GLN A 111 8.08 1.83 -0.57
CA GLN A 111 9.52 1.99 -0.36
C GLN A 111 10.32 1.27 -1.46
N TRP A 112 9.95 0.02 -1.75
CA TRP A 112 10.65 -0.80 -2.75
C TRP A 112 10.47 -0.29 -4.18
N TYR A 113 9.28 0.18 -4.55
CA TYR A 113 9.08 0.73 -5.90
C TYR A 113 9.62 2.15 -6.04
N GLU A 114 9.65 2.95 -4.97
CA GLU A 114 10.30 4.27 -4.97
C GLU A 114 11.82 4.13 -5.17
N SER A 115 12.49 3.19 -4.48
CA SER A 115 13.95 2.98 -4.65
C SER A 115 14.35 2.57 -6.07
N ARG A 116 13.38 2.19 -6.91
CA ARG A 116 13.55 1.83 -8.33
C ARG A 116 13.05 2.91 -9.29
N GLY A 117 12.65 4.09 -8.80
CA GLY A 117 12.06 5.16 -9.62
C GLY A 117 10.70 4.81 -10.23
N ALA A 118 10.00 3.82 -9.65
CA ALA A 118 8.83 3.17 -10.24
C ALA A 118 7.62 3.17 -9.31
N ILE A 119 7.47 4.14 -8.40
CA ILE A 119 6.43 4.18 -7.34
C ILE A 119 4.98 3.98 -7.83
N ASN A 120 4.69 4.32 -9.09
CA ASN A 120 3.37 4.14 -9.69
C ASN A 120 3.17 2.76 -10.36
N GLY A 121 4.21 1.94 -10.40
CA GLY A 121 4.27 0.61 -11.02
C GLY A 121 3.86 -0.54 -10.10
N ILE A 122 3.49 -0.27 -8.84
CA ILE A 122 3.08 -1.32 -7.89
C ILE A 122 1.86 -2.09 -8.44
N PRO A 123 1.90 -3.43 -8.51
CA PRO A 123 0.79 -4.25 -8.98
C PRO A 123 -0.49 -4.00 -8.21
N ARG A 124 -1.62 -4.08 -8.93
CA ARG A 124 -2.94 -3.65 -8.42
C ARG A 124 -3.34 -4.42 -7.16
N ILE A 125 -3.11 -5.73 -7.16
CA ILE A 125 -3.48 -6.59 -6.03
C ILE A 125 -2.62 -6.29 -4.80
N VAL A 126 -1.29 -6.18 -4.98
CA VAL A 126 -0.36 -5.83 -3.90
C VAL A 126 -0.72 -4.48 -3.29
N LEU A 127 -0.90 -3.45 -4.13
CA LEU A 127 -1.23 -2.11 -3.64
C LEU A 127 -2.61 -2.07 -2.97
N GLY A 128 -3.58 -2.82 -3.49
CA GLY A 128 -4.91 -2.93 -2.89
C GLY A 128 -4.87 -3.51 -1.47
N LYS A 129 -4.15 -4.63 -1.29
CA LYS A 129 -3.92 -5.24 0.03
C LYS A 129 -3.20 -4.27 0.98
N PHE A 130 -2.11 -3.67 0.53
CA PHE A 130 -1.33 -2.71 1.31
C PHE A 130 -2.20 -1.56 1.84
N LEU A 131 -2.93 -0.87 0.95
CA LEU A 131 -3.76 0.29 1.31
C LEU A 131 -4.87 -0.08 2.30
N LYS A 132 -5.44 -1.28 2.21
CA LYS A 132 -6.48 -1.76 3.11
C LYS A 132 -5.94 -2.13 4.50
N LEU A 133 -4.73 -2.69 4.56
CA LEU A 133 -4.07 -2.99 5.83
C LEU A 133 -3.73 -1.71 6.59
N VAL A 134 -3.09 -0.74 5.94
CA VAL A 134 -2.78 0.55 6.59
C VAL A 134 -4.06 1.29 6.98
N LEU A 135 -5.09 1.27 6.14
CA LEU A 135 -6.39 1.87 6.46
C LEU A 135 -6.94 1.33 7.77
N ALA A 136 -7.04 0.00 7.89
CA ALA A 136 -7.57 -0.66 9.09
C ALA A 136 -6.77 -0.30 10.34
N GLU A 137 -5.44 -0.19 10.24
CA GLU A 137 -4.60 0.16 11.38
C GLU A 137 -4.73 1.63 11.78
N TYR A 138 -4.77 2.55 10.81
CA TYR A 138 -5.04 3.95 11.10
C TYR A 138 -6.45 4.19 11.66
N GLU A 139 -7.45 3.40 11.23
CA GLU A 139 -8.80 3.38 11.81
C GLU A 139 -8.77 2.90 13.26
N ARG A 140 -8.06 1.80 13.53
CA ARG A 140 -7.91 1.22 14.87
C ARG A 140 -7.28 2.21 15.85
N LEU A 141 -6.32 3.02 15.39
CA LEU A 141 -5.66 4.06 16.19
C LEU A 141 -6.50 5.35 16.31
N GLY A 142 -7.56 5.52 15.51
CA GLY A 142 -8.40 6.72 15.54
C GLY A 142 -7.74 7.98 14.97
N VAL A 143 -6.71 7.84 14.13
CA VAL A 143 -5.90 8.98 13.63
C VAL A 143 -6.08 9.27 12.14
N LEU A 144 -7.00 8.57 11.46
CA LEU A 144 -7.21 8.72 10.01
C LEU A 144 -7.42 10.15 9.53
N ASP A 145 -8.16 10.92 10.32
CA ASP A 145 -8.59 12.28 10.01
C ASP A 145 -7.77 13.35 10.77
N SER A 146 -6.71 12.95 11.49
CA SER A 146 -5.85 13.88 12.22
C SER A 146 -4.81 14.52 11.28
N GLU A 147 -5.00 15.81 10.97
CA GLU A 147 -4.01 16.60 10.24
C GLU A 147 -2.69 16.76 11.04
N GLU A 148 -2.79 16.83 12.37
CA GLU A 148 -1.64 16.88 13.27
C GLU A 148 -0.80 15.61 13.17
N TYR A 149 -1.44 14.43 13.29
CA TYR A 149 -0.74 13.15 13.16
C TYR A 149 -0.05 13.01 11.81
N MET A 150 -0.76 13.36 10.71
CA MET A 150 -0.18 13.31 9.36
C MET A 150 1.08 14.17 9.25
N ARG A 151 1.06 15.38 9.80
CA ARG A 151 2.18 16.33 9.79
C ARG A 151 3.33 15.83 10.67
N GLU A 152 3.08 15.51 11.93
CA GLU A 152 4.12 15.14 12.90
C GLU A 152 4.83 13.83 12.53
N ARG A 153 4.08 12.85 12.01
CA ARG A 153 4.65 11.59 11.54
C ARG A 153 5.12 11.66 10.08
N ASN A 154 5.03 12.81 9.42
CA ASN A 154 5.38 13.00 8.01
C ASN A 154 4.79 11.89 7.11
N VAL A 155 3.49 11.61 7.28
CA VAL A 155 2.84 10.50 6.57
C VAL A 155 2.73 10.85 5.08
N CYS A 156 3.34 10.01 4.25
CA CYS A 156 3.29 10.06 2.80
C CYS A 156 3.33 8.61 2.26
N ARG A 157 3.36 8.43 0.94
CA ARG A 157 3.31 7.09 0.32
C ARG A 157 4.38 6.14 0.86
N VAL A 158 5.62 6.60 1.01
CA VAL A 158 6.75 5.76 1.46
C VAL A 158 6.85 5.59 2.99
N THR A 159 6.11 6.39 3.76
CA THR A 159 6.05 6.29 5.23
C THR A 159 4.72 5.72 5.73
N LEU A 160 3.79 5.37 4.84
CA LEU A 160 2.42 4.96 5.18
C LEU A 160 2.35 3.69 6.04
N SER A 161 3.33 2.79 5.92
CA SER A 161 3.41 1.57 6.73
C SER A 161 3.98 1.79 8.13
N GLN A 162 4.53 2.97 8.44
CA GLN A 162 5.16 3.24 9.74
C GLN A 162 4.17 3.17 10.89
N VAL A 163 2.86 3.23 10.62
CA VAL A 163 1.78 3.01 11.60
C VAL A 163 1.90 1.66 12.32
N PHE A 164 2.55 0.66 11.71
CA PHE A 164 2.76 -0.66 12.31
C PHE A 164 3.97 -0.74 13.25
N ARG A 165 4.86 0.27 13.24
CA ARG A 165 6.05 0.28 14.11
C ARG A 165 5.64 0.57 15.55
N ARG A 166 6.15 -0.22 16.50
CA ARG A 166 5.95 0.02 17.93
C ARG A 166 6.93 1.07 18.43
N GLU A 167 6.51 1.93 19.35
CA GLU A 167 7.36 3.00 19.92
C GLU A 167 8.58 2.46 20.70
N SER A 168 8.59 1.18 21.07
CA SER A 168 9.69 0.52 21.79
C SER A 168 10.74 -0.16 20.90
N ASP A 169 10.54 -0.22 19.59
CA ASP A 169 11.44 -0.93 18.68
C ASP A 169 12.57 0.02 18.25
N GLY A 170 13.56 0.17 19.13
CA GLY A 170 14.80 0.88 18.83
C GLY A 170 15.47 0.30 17.58
N SER A 171 15.63 1.17 16.57
CA SER A 171 16.65 1.09 15.51
C SER A 171 16.96 -0.30 14.96
N ALA A 172 15.99 -0.98 14.38
CA ALA A 172 16.28 -1.84 13.21
C ALA A 172 15.97 -1.01 11.96
N ASP A 173 16.76 0.06 11.79
CA ASP A 173 16.67 0.93 10.62
C ASP A 173 17.32 0.19 9.45
N CYS A 174 16.54 -0.62 8.74
CA CYS A 174 16.92 -1.06 7.40
C CYS A 174 16.80 0.19 6.50
N GLY A 175 17.88 0.97 6.50
CA GLY A 175 18.00 2.32 5.96
C GLY A 175 17.21 2.52 4.67
N PHE A 176 16.10 3.25 4.79
CA PHE A 176 15.48 3.94 3.68
C PHE A 176 15.54 5.42 4.01
N ASP A 177 16.71 6.02 3.79
CA ASP A 177 16.88 7.46 3.78
C ASP A 177 16.16 8.01 2.54
N GLY A 178 14.90 8.39 2.73
CA GLY A 178 14.05 9.02 1.73
C GLY A 178 14.50 10.44 1.35
N GLN A 179 15.78 10.63 1.04
CA GLN A 179 16.31 11.87 0.46
C GLN A 179 16.58 11.69 -1.03
N SER A 180 15.55 11.92 -1.83
CA SER A 180 15.71 12.19 -3.26
C SER A 180 15.94 13.69 -3.43
N LYS A 181 17.10 14.06 -3.97
CA LYS A 181 17.39 15.40 -4.53
C LYS A 181 16.48 15.71 -5.71
#